data_AF-A0A6C0DS98-F1
#
_entry.id   AF-A0A6C0DS98-F1
#
_cell.length_a   1.000
_cell.length_b   1.000
_cell.length_c   1.000
_cell.angle_alpha   90.00
_cell.angle_beta   90.00
_cell.angle_gamma   90.00
#
_symmetry.space_group_name_H-M   'P 1'
#
loop_
_entity.id
_entity.type
_entity.pdbx_description
1 polymer ?
#
loop_
_entity_poly.entity_id
_entity_poly.type
_entity_poly.pdbx_seq_one_letter_code
_entity_poly.pdbx_strand_id
1 'polypeptide(L)'
;MNLTTLSTLCIPRIEKTFQRDYIINTLLKLKLGTIEGVTEIPLKNEPAYKRILVKIKWNDGPGTEKIKTRLMKQESIQIVYDGKWYWKLLLAKGS
;
A
#
# COMPACT_ATOMS: atom_id res chain seq x y z
N MET A 1 12.15 4.25 23.70
CA MET A 1 12.46 3.30 22.62
C MET A 1 11.30 3.30 21.65
N ASN A 2 11.47 3.86 20.44
CA ASN A 2 10.44 3.75 19.40
C ASN A 2 10.59 2.37 18.75
N LEU A 3 9.71 1.45 19.10
CA LEU A 3 9.56 0.19 18.37
C LEU A 3 9.23 0.56 16.92
N THR A 4 10.11 0.26 15.97
CA THR A 4 9.80 0.38 14.55
C THR A 4 8.66 -0.56 14.23
N THR A 5 7.44 -0.02 14.13
CA THR A 5 6.24 -0.80 13.87
C THR A 5 6.20 -1.20 12.41
N LEU A 6 6.33 -2.50 12.14
CA LEU A 6 6.01 -3.05 10.83
C LEU A 6 4.49 -3.03 10.66
N SER A 7 4.03 -2.62 9.49
CA SER A 7 2.62 -2.66 9.12
C SER A 7 2.46 -3.33 7.77
N THR A 8 1.31 -3.96 7.55
CA THR A 8 0.94 -4.45 6.23
C THR A 8 -0.09 -3.51 5.64
N LEU A 9 0.21 -2.95 4.48
CA LEU A 9 -0.71 -2.15 3.68
C LEU A 9 -1.32 -3.03 2.58
N CYS A 10 -2.51 -2.64 2.11
CA CYS A 10 -3.28 -3.39 1.13
C CYS A 10 -3.75 -2.47 0.00
N ILE A 11 -3.43 -2.83 -1.23
CA ILE A 11 -4.16 -2.37 -2.42
C ILE A 11 -5.15 -3.50 -2.75
N PRO A 12 -6.44 -3.32 -2.46
CA PRO A 12 -7.40 -4.43 -2.44
C PRO A 12 -7.68 -4.98 -3.84
N ARG A 13 -7.52 -4.15 -4.87
CA ARG A 13 -7.83 -4.44 -6.26
C ARG A 13 -6.98 -3.58 -7.20
N ILE A 14 -6.23 -4.23 -8.07
CA ILE A 14 -5.47 -3.65 -9.18
C ILE A 14 -5.53 -4.64 -10.35
N GLU A 15 -5.45 -4.16 -11.59
CA GLU A 15 -5.39 -5.05 -12.75
C GLU A 15 -4.14 -5.94 -12.70
N LYS A 16 -4.28 -7.20 -13.09
CA LYS A 16 -3.20 -8.19 -13.03
C LYS A 16 -2.03 -7.83 -13.95
N THR A 17 -2.30 -7.07 -15.01
CA THR A 17 -1.35 -6.55 -16.01
C THR A 17 -0.34 -5.58 -15.43
N PHE A 18 -0.64 -4.87 -14.34
CA PHE A 18 0.32 -3.97 -13.69
C PHE A 18 1.52 -4.76 -13.18
N GLN A 19 2.71 -4.39 -13.66
CA GLN A 19 3.95 -5.02 -13.25
C GLN A 19 4.31 -4.66 -11.81
N ARG A 20 4.91 -5.63 -11.12
CA ARG A 20 5.35 -5.50 -9.72
C ARG A 20 6.21 -4.25 -9.50
N ASP A 21 7.20 -4.04 -10.37
CA ASP A 21 8.14 -2.93 -10.23
C ASP A 21 7.46 -1.57 -10.39
N TYR A 22 6.48 -1.47 -11.29
CA TYR A 22 5.68 -0.25 -11.43
C TYR A 22 4.88 0.05 -10.17
N ILE A 23 4.27 -0.97 -9.55
CA ILE A 23 3.54 -0.83 -8.27
C ILE A 23 4.49 -0.37 -7.15
N ILE A 24 5.66 -1.02 -7.02
CA ILE A 24 6.67 -0.69 -6.02
C ILE A 24 7.16 0.75 -6.22
N ASN A 25 7.55 1.12 -7.44
CA ASN A 25 8.02 2.46 -7.77
C ASN A 25 6.97 3.53 -7.49
N THR A 26 5.69 3.22 -7.72
CA THR A 26 4.58 4.12 -7.40
C THR A 26 4.42 4.31 -5.89
N LEU A 27 4.56 3.24 -5.10
CA LEU A 27 4.51 3.30 -3.64
C LEU A 27 5.72 4.04 -3.04
N LEU A 28 6.92 3.83 -3.58
CA LEU A 28 8.14 4.51 -3.12
C LEU A 28 8.09 6.03 -3.30
N LYS A 29 7.37 6.54 -4.31
CA LYS A 29 7.14 7.98 -4.50
C LYS A 29 6.41 8.64 -3.33
N LEU A 30 5.65 7.88 -2.54
CA LEU A 30 4.94 8.37 -1.36
C LEU A 30 5.87 8.63 -0.16
N LYS A 31 7.12 8.12 -0.20
CA LYS A 31 8.14 8.31 0.84
C LYS A 31 7.66 7.94 2.27
N LEU A 32 6.83 6.90 2.38
CA LEU A 32 6.23 6.43 3.64
C LEU A 32 7.20 5.63 4.52
N GLY A 33 8.35 5.23 3.98
CA GLY A 33 9.33 4.39 4.64
C GLY A 33 9.90 3.32 3.71
N THR A 34 10.39 2.23 4.31
CA THR A 34 11.04 1.13 3.59
C THR A 34 10.04 0.00 3.33
N ILE A 35 9.96 -0.45 2.07
CA ILE A 35 9.18 -1.63 1.70
C ILE A 35 10.03 -2.88 1.99
N GLU A 36 9.60 -3.68 2.96
CA GLU A 36 10.28 -4.91 3.38
C GLU A 36 9.82 -6.13 2.56
N GLY A 37 8.65 -6.04 1.92
CA GLY A 37 8.13 -7.12 1.09
C GLY A 37 6.81 -6.80 0.43
N VAL A 38 6.57 -7.44 -0.72
CA VAL A 38 5.34 -7.30 -1.49
C VAL A 38 4.81 -8.69 -1.87
N THR A 39 3.53 -8.94 -1.60
CA THR A 39 2.82 -10.16 -1.98
C THR A 39 1.69 -9.83 -2.94
N GLU A 40 1.60 -10.57 -4.04
CA GLU A 40 0.54 -10.43 -5.04
C GLU A 40 -0.42 -11.63 -4.92
N ILE A 41 -1.70 -11.35 -4.78
CA ILE A 41 -2.72 -12.37 -4.54
C ILE A 41 -3.82 -12.20 -5.60
N PRO A 42 -3.97 -13.13 -6.56
CA PRO A 42 -5.08 -13.09 -7.51
C PRO A 42 -6.44 -13.07 -6.80
N LEU A 43 -7.40 -12.31 -7.34
CA LEU A 43 -8.76 -12.31 -6.81
C LEU A 43 -9.54 -13.51 -7.35
N LYS A 44 -10.08 -14.35 -6.46
CA LYS A 44 -10.76 -15.61 -6.82
C LYS A 44 -11.94 -15.40 -7.79
N ASN A 45 -12.74 -14.35 -7.56
CA ASN A 45 -13.94 -14.08 -8.34
C ASN A 45 -13.69 -13.07 -9.48
N GLU A 46 -12.47 -12.54 -9.59
CA GLU A 46 -12.14 -11.45 -10.51
C GLU A 46 -10.75 -11.72 -11.13
N PRO A 47 -10.63 -12.66 -12.08
CA PRO A 47 -9.35 -13.20 -12.55
C PRO A 47 -8.45 -12.16 -13.25
N ALA A 48 -9.04 -11.08 -13.75
CA ALA A 48 -8.32 -9.95 -14.33
C ALA A 48 -7.64 -9.06 -13.27
N TYR A 49 -7.90 -9.29 -11.98
CA TYR A 49 -7.45 -8.45 -10.88
C TYR A 49 -6.66 -9.24 -9.84
N LYS A 50 -5.86 -8.49 -9.09
CA LYS A 50 -5.09 -8.97 -7.94
C LYS A 50 -5.17 -7.98 -6.78
N ARG A 51 -4.87 -8.46 -5.58
CA ARG A 51 -4.61 -7.68 -4.37
C ARG A 51 -3.10 -7.62 -4.15
N ILE A 52 -2.62 -6.49 -3.68
CA ILE A 52 -1.22 -6.29 -3.28
C ILE A 52 -1.16 -6.11 -1.77
N LEU A 53 -0.35 -6.89 -1.10
CA LEU A 53 0.01 -6.69 0.30
C LEU A 53 1.45 -6.17 0.38
N VAL A 54 1.67 -5.10 1.14
CA VAL A 54 2.97 -4.42 1.23
C VAL A 54 3.36 -4.37 2.70
N LYS A 55 4.43 -5.07 3.08
CA LYS A 55 5.04 -4.91 4.40
C LYS A 55 5.90 -3.66 4.38
N ILE A 56 5.59 -2.71 5.25
CA ILE A 56 6.30 -1.43 5.35
C ILE A 56 6.85 -1.22 6.75
N LYS A 57 8.09 -0.73 6.80
CA LYS A 57 8.69 -0.10 7.97
C LYS A 57 8.54 1.41 7.80
N TRP A 58 7.70 2.02 8.63
CA TRP A 58 7.45 3.47 8.58
C TRP A 58 8.73 4.27 8.83
N ASN A 59 8.90 5.40 8.14
CA ASN A 59 9.85 6.43 8.54
C ASN A 59 9.19 7.49 9.42
N ASP A 60 10.02 8.29 10.10
CA ASP A 60 9.55 9.43 10.86
C ASP A 60 9.38 10.63 9.93
N GLY A 61 8.26 11.34 10.05
CA GLY A 61 8.01 12.58 9.30
C GLY A 61 6.56 13.03 9.36
N PRO A 62 6.27 14.34 9.29
CA PRO A 62 4.91 14.87 9.44
C PRO A 62 3.96 14.41 8.33
N GLY A 63 4.46 14.24 7.10
CA GLY A 63 3.67 13.70 5.98
C GLY A 63 3.31 12.23 6.17
N THR A 64 4.27 11.43 6.61
CA THR A 64 4.08 10.01 6.91
C THR A 64 3.12 9.82 8.07
N GLU A 65 3.25 10.60 9.14
CA GLU A 65 2.41 10.47 10.33
C GLU A 65 0.94 10.78 10.02
N LYS A 66 0.66 11.78 9.16
CA LYS A 66 -0.69 12.07 8.68
C LYS A 66 -1.29 10.89 7.92
N ILE A 67 -0.52 10.30 7.02
CA ILE A 67 -0.94 9.14 6.22
C ILE A 67 -1.17 7.92 7.11
N LYS A 68 -0.22 7.62 7.99
CA LYS A 68 -0.28 6.54 8.96
C LYS A 68 -1.50 6.69 9.88
N THR A 69 -1.74 7.87 10.43
CA THR A 69 -2.91 8.16 11.27
C THR A 69 -4.23 7.86 10.55
N ARG A 70 -4.37 8.26 9.27
CA ARG A 70 -5.57 7.97 8.48
C ARG A 70 -5.77 6.46 8.29
N LEU A 71 -4.70 5.76 7.92
CA LEU A 71 -4.74 4.30 7.75
C LEU A 71 -5.06 3.57 9.06
N MET A 72 -4.52 4.02 10.19
CA MET A 72 -4.82 3.50 11.53
C MET A 72 -6.28 3.72 11.94
N LYS A 73 -6.91 4.80 11.46
CA LYS A 73 -8.35 5.07 11.62
C LYS A 73 -9.23 4.26 10.64
N GLN A 74 -8.66 3.29 9.93
CA GLN A 74 -9.33 2.50 8.89
C GLN A 74 -9.83 3.31 7.69
N GLU A 75 -9.31 4.53 7.50
CA GLU A 75 -9.55 5.29 6.28
C GLU A 75 -8.71 4.75 5.13
N SER A 76 -9.17 5.00 3.90
CA SER A 76 -8.42 4.70 2.68
C SER A 76 -7.72 5.93 2.13
N ILE A 77 -6.57 5.73 1.49
CA ILE A 77 -5.84 6.77 0.75
C ILE A 77 -5.90 6.44 -0.74
N GLN A 78 -6.08 7.47 -1.57
CA GLN A 78 -6.01 7.32 -3.03
C GLN A 78 -4.57 7.62 -3.49
N ILE A 79 -3.96 6.65 -4.17
CA ILE A 79 -2.63 6.78 -4.77
C ILE A 79 -2.82 6.99 -6.27
N VAL A 80 -2.53 8.19 -6.77
CA VAL A 80 -2.57 8.47 -8.21
C VAL A 80 -1.38 7.81 -8.89
N TYR A 81 -1.66 6.93 -9.87
CA TYR A 81 -0.61 6.25 -10.65
C TYR A 81 -0.54 6.75 -12.09
N ASP A 82 -1.65 7.27 -12.64
CA ASP A 82 -1.70 7.86 -13.98
C ASP A 82 -2.80 8.94 -14.06
N GLY A 83 -2.43 10.21 -14.02
CA GLY A 83 -3.33 11.35 -14.22
C GLY A 83 -4.58 11.32 -13.33
N LYS A 84 -5.69 10.79 -13.86
CA LYS A 84 -6.99 10.67 -13.18
C LYS A 84 -7.19 9.34 -12.45
N TRP A 85 -6.33 8.36 -12.68
CA TRP A 85 -6.46 7.01 -12.13
C TRP A 85 -5.74 6.86 -10.79
N TYR A 86 -6.42 6.19 -9.86
CA TYR A 86 -5.90 5.96 -8.52
C TYR A 86 -6.15 4.53 -8.03
N TRP A 87 -5.25 4.05 -7.17
CA TRP A 87 -5.46 2.86 -6.35
C TRP A 87 -5.89 3.26 -4.94
N LYS A 88 -6.73 2.43 -4.31
CA LYS A 88 -6.98 2.57 -2.87
C LYS A 88 -5.87 1.88 -2.08
N LEU A 89 -5.38 2.55 -1.06
CA LEU A 89 -4.44 2.01 -0.07
C LEU A 89 -5.14 1.96 1.29
N LEU A 90 -5.07 0.82 1.94
CA LEU A 90 -5.71 0.51 3.22
C LEU A 90 -4.67 -0.08 4.17
N LEU A 91 -4.90 0.04 5.47
CA LEU A 91 -4.22 -0.82 6.44
C LEU A 91 -4.81 -2.24 6.32
N ALA A 92 -3.97 -3.25 6.12
CA ALA A 92 -4.41 -4.63 6.17
C ALA A 92 -4.76 -4.97 7.61
N LYS A 93 -5.95 -5.52 7.85
CA LYS A 93 -6.26 -6.14 9.15
C LYS A 93 -5.36 -7.36 9.28
N GLY A 94 -4.62 -7.44 10.39
CA GLY A 94 -3.98 -8.70 10.78
C GLY A 94 -5.07 -9.76 10.86
N SER A 95 -4.95 -10.78 10.01
CA SER A 95 -5.73 -12.01 10.11
C SER A 95 -5.40 -12.74 11.39
#